data_AF-A0A523S1C7-F1
#
_entry.id   AF-A0A523S1C7-F1
#
_cell.length_a   1.000
_cell.length_b   1.000
_cell.length_c   1.000
_cell.angle_alpha   90.00
_cell.angle_beta   90.00
_cell.angle_gamma   90.00
#
_symmetry.space_group_name_H-M   'P 1'
#
loop_
_entity.id
_entity.type
_entity.pdbx_description
1 polymer ?
#
loop_
_entity_poly.entity_id
_entity_poly.type
_entity_poly.pdbx_seq_one_letter_code
_entity_poly.pdbx_strand_id
1 'polypeptide(L)'
;MSESSEGWGQVLKAFDDWISYESSEFAPWTAYFSPENLRDLTDKERIGWMHSMYSDVIPGRVESCKSVAVAFEDFLPYMPDTAAIETVRSMIDLSTRIQDSMLGMSDVITTMLEGYKIGGLDEVFHYLSSLAEAEEDIRHHMTLYSAGFRKLKKLGLTIPDEMM
;
A
#
# COMPACT_ATOMS: atom_id res chain seq x y z
N MET A 1 20.24 12.46 -20.15
CA MET A 1 19.75 11.17 -19.66
C MET A 1 18.84 10.58 -20.73
N SER A 2 18.76 9.25 -20.87
CA SER A 2 17.81 8.64 -21.83
C SER A 2 16.38 8.73 -21.27
N GLU A 3 15.36 8.77 -22.13
CA GLU A 3 13.94 8.77 -21.72
C GLU A 3 13.60 7.56 -20.83
N SER A 4 14.20 6.40 -21.12
CA SER A 4 14.12 5.21 -20.27
C SER A 4 14.69 5.42 -18.87
N SER A 5 15.81 6.14 -18.74
CA SER A 5 16.39 6.46 -17.43
C SER A 5 15.52 7.43 -16.63
N GLU A 6 14.85 8.36 -17.32
CA GLU A 6 13.94 9.32 -16.69
C GLU A 6 12.65 8.63 -16.22
N GLY A 7 12.03 7.81 -17.08
CA GLY A 7 10.85 7.02 -16.72
C GLY A 7 11.14 6.06 -15.57
N TRP A 8 12.31 5.42 -15.56
CA TRP A 8 12.71 4.59 -14.43
C TRP A 8 12.89 5.37 -13.12
N GLY A 9 13.46 6.57 -13.19
CA GLY A 9 13.55 7.47 -12.04
C GLY A 9 12.18 7.85 -11.47
N GLN A 10 11.18 8.04 -12.33
CA GLN A 10 9.79 8.29 -11.90
C GLN A 10 9.18 7.09 -11.17
N VAL A 11 9.43 5.86 -11.64
CA VAL A 11 9.01 4.63 -10.95
C VAL A 11 9.61 4.54 -9.56
N LEU A 12 10.93 4.74 -9.45
CA LEU A 12 11.63 4.66 -8.17
C LEU A 12 11.12 5.73 -7.19
N LYS A 13 10.95 6.97 -7.68
CA LYS A 13 10.40 8.05 -6.87
C LYS A 13 8.99 7.73 -6.37
N ALA A 14 8.09 7.27 -7.23
CA ALA A 14 6.73 6.90 -6.83
C ALA A 14 6.74 5.79 -5.76
N PHE A 15 7.64 4.83 -5.89
CA PHE A 15 7.80 3.76 -4.91
C PHE A 15 8.33 4.29 -3.57
N ASP A 16 9.35 5.15 -3.58
CA ASP A 16 9.89 5.77 -2.37
C ASP A 16 8.85 6.66 -1.67
N ASP A 17 8.07 7.44 -2.43
CA ASP A 17 6.98 8.26 -1.91
C ASP A 17 5.92 7.36 -1.24
N TRP A 18 5.59 6.21 -1.83
CA TRP A 18 4.67 5.24 -1.23
C TRP A 18 5.25 4.62 0.06
N ILE A 19 6.50 4.17 0.07
CA ILE A 19 7.15 3.65 1.29
C ILE A 19 7.21 4.71 2.39
N SER A 20 7.47 5.96 2.03
CA SER A 20 7.42 7.10 2.95
C SER A 20 6.03 7.24 3.56
N TYR A 21 4.96 7.21 2.76
CA TYR A 21 3.58 7.25 3.24
C TYR A 21 3.25 6.08 4.18
N GLU A 22 3.62 4.85 3.81
CA GLU A 22 3.40 3.65 4.64
C GLU A 22 4.04 3.80 6.02
N SER A 23 5.25 4.36 6.08
CA SER A 23 6.00 4.49 7.33
C SER A 23 5.58 5.68 8.20
N SER A 24 5.21 6.81 7.60
CA SER A 24 4.95 8.07 8.31
C SER A 24 3.47 8.32 8.56
N GLU A 25 2.63 8.05 7.55
CA GLU A 25 1.21 8.38 7.60
C GLU A 25 0.34 7.19 7.99
N PHE A 26 0.70 5.95 7.60
CA PHE A 26 -0.12 4.76 7.89
C PHE A 26 0.34 3.95 9.11
N ALA A 27 1.64 3.64 9.24
CA ALA A 27 2.15 2.78 10.31
C ALA A 27 1.72 3.18 11.73
N PRO A 28 1.64 4.47 12.11
CA PRO A 28 1.17 4.86 13.45
C PRO A 28 -0.26 4.39 13.79
N TRP A 29 -1.11 4.18 12.77
CA TRP A 29 -2.49 3.77 12.97
C TRP A 29 -2.65 2.26 13.19
N THR A 30 -1.67 1.47 12.77
CA THR A 30 -1.70 -0.01 12.86
C THR A 30 -1.61 -0.53 14.30
N ALA A 31 -1.13 0.29 15.25
CA ALA A 31 -1.08 -0.06 16.66
C ALA A 31 -2.48 -0.42 17.21
N TYR A 32 -3.52 0.21 16.69
CA TYR A 32 -4.91 0.00 17.12
C TYR A 32 -5.57 -1.23 16.49
N PHE A 33 -4.84 -2.03 15.70
CA PHE A 33 -5.27 -3.37 15.28
C PHE A 33 -5.16 -4.38 16.43
N SER A 34 -4.69 -3.96 17.60
CA SER A 34 -4.72 -4.75 18.84
C SER A 34 -5.94 -4.37 19.69
N PRO A 35 -6.71 -5.36 20.20
CA PRO A 35 -7.79 -5.10 21.17
C PRO A 35 -7.33 -4.32 22.41
N GLU A 36 -6.09 -4.54 22.85
CA GLU A 36 -5.52 -3.88 24.02
C GLU A 36 -5.36 -2.38 23.78
N ASN A 37 -4.65 -2.00 22.71
CA ASN A 37 -4.44 -0.60 22.35
C ASN A 37 -5.74 0.12 21.99
N LEU A 38 -6.70 -0.59 21.36
CA LEU A 38 -8.00 0.00 21.04
C LEU A 38 -8.83 0.28 22.30
N ARG A 39 -8.71 -0.54 23.35
CA ARG A 39 -9.41 -0.32 24.63
C ARG A 39 -8.92 0.93 25.35
N ASP A 40 -7.64 1.26 25.21
CA ASP A 40 -7.03 2.42 25.88
C ASP A 40 -7.52 3.77 25.33
N LEU A 41 -8.11 3.79 24.13
CA LEU A 41 -8.74 4.97 23.56
C LEU A 41 -10.08 5.29 24.23
N THR A 42 -10.43 6.56 24.35
CA THR A 42 -11.80 6.97 24.68
C THR A 42 -12.76 6.70 23.52
N ASP A 43 -14.08 6.69 23.76
CA ASP A 43 -15.08 6.46 22.71
C ASP A 43 -14.93 7.46 21.53
N LYS A 44 -14.64 8.72 21.85
CA LYS A 44 -14.40 9.77 20.84
C LYS A 44 -13.16 9.46 20.01
N GLU A 45 -12.08 8.99 20.64
CA GLU A 45 -10.84 8.65 19.94
C GLU A 45 -11.00 7.40 19.08
N ARG A 46 -11.76 6.39 19.51
CA ARG A 46 -12.05 5.20 18.68
C ARG A 46 -12.84 5.55 17.42
N ILE A 47 -13.88 6.36 17.57
CA ILE A 47 -14.67 6.86 16.43
C ILE A 47 -13.78 7.72 15.52
N GLY A 48 -12.98 8.60 16.10
CA GLY A 48 -12.02 9.43 15.35
C GLY A 48 -11.02 8.58 14.56
N TRP A 49 -10.45 7.55 15.19
CA TRP A 49 -9.54 6.60 14.55
C TRP A 49 -10.20 5.88 13.37
N MET A 50 -11.37 5.25 13.58
CA MET A 50 -12.10 4.59 12.49
C MET A 50 -12.44 5.57 11.36
N HIS A 51 -12.82 6.81 11.71
CA HIS A 51 -13.11 7.83 10.72
C HIS A 51 -11.88 8.19 9.89
N SER A 52 -10.78 8.58 10.53
CA SER A 52 -9.52 8.90 9.84
C SER A 52 -9.05 7.75 8.96
N MET A 53 -9.19 6.51 9.43
CA MET A 53 -8.81 5.32 8.67
C MET A 53 -9.57 5.22 7.34
N TYR A 54 -10.89 5.38 7.34
CA TYR A 54 -11.68 5.27 6.10
C TYR A 54 -11.65 6.55 5.25
N SER A 55 -11.58 7.75 5.86
CA SER A 55 -11.71 9.01 5.13
C SER A 55 -10.41 9.50 4.51
N ASP A 56 -9.29 9.23 5.17
CA ASP A 56 -8.02 9.88 4.85
C ASP A 56 -6.88 8.85 4.68
N VAL A 57 -6.64 8.02 5.69
CA VAL A 57 -5.42 7.21 5.78
C VAL A 57 -5.40 6.10 4.72
N ILE A 58 -6.43 5.25 4.66
CA ILE A 58 -6.51 4.18 3.65
C ILE A 58 -6.65 4.76 2.23
N PRO A 59 -7.49 5.78 1.96
CA PRO A 59 -7.52 6.43 0.65
C PRO A 59 -6.17 6.97 0.18
N GLY A 60 -5.40 7.66 1.04
CA GLY A 60 -4.06 8.14 0.68
C GLY A 60 -3.07 7.00 0.43
N ARG A 61 -3.25 5.86 1.10
CA ARG A 61 -2.49 4.63 0.89
C ARG A 61 -2.74 4.05 -0.51
N VAL A 62 -4.02 3.98 -0.89
CA VAL A 62 -4.46 3.53 -2.22
C VAL A 62 -3.90 4.46 -3.30
N GLU A 63 -3.99 5.78 -3.13
CA GLU A 63 -3.50 6.74 -4.13
C GLU A 63 -1.98 6.69 -4.30
N SER A 64 -1.24 6.49 -3.20
CA SER A 64 0.22 6.32 -3.25
C SER A 64 0.60 5.02 -4.00
N CYS A 65 -0.07 3.91 -3.71
CA CYS A 65 0.14 2.65 -4.43
C CYS A 65 -0.24 2.76 -5.91
N LYS A 66 -1.34 3.44 -6.21
CA LYS A 66 -1.80 3.69 -7.58
C LYS A 66 -0.79 4.54 -8.37
N SER A 67 -0.15 5.51 -7.73
CA SER A 67 0.89 6.33 -8.37
C SER A 67 2.07 5.48 -8.84
N VAL A 68 2.41 4.40 -8.13
CA VAL A 68 3.41 3.41 -8.57
C VAL A 68 2.95 2.67 -9.82
N ALA A 69 1.69 2.22 -9.85
CA ALA A 69 1.11 1.54 -11.00
C ALA A 69 1.16 2.43 -12.25
N VAL A 70 0.74 3.69 -12.13
CA VAL A 70 0.77 4.69 -13.21
C VAL A 70 2.21 4.93 -13.67
N ALA A 71 3.17 5.07 -12.76
CA ALA A 71 4.57 5.23 -13.14
C ALA A 71 5.10 4.02 -13.93
N PHE A 72 4.69 2.80 -13.57
CA PHE A 72 5.02 1.61 -14.37
C PHE A 72 4.32 1.58 -15.74
N GLU A 73 3.06 2.03 -15.82
CA GLU A 73 2.34 2.15 -17.09
C GLU A 73 3.03 3.13 -18.04
N ASP A 74 3.43 4.30 -17.52
CA ASP A 74 4.19 5.31 -18.26
C ASP A 74 5.59 4.80 -18.65
N PHE A 75 6.15 3.86 -17.89
CA PHE A 75 7.44 3.25 -18.16
C PHE A 75 7.41 2.12 -19.20
N LEU A 76 6.26 1.45 -19.39
CA LEU A 76 6.08 0.33 -20.33
C LEU A 76 6.58 0.60 -21.77
N PRO A 77 6.33 1.78 -22.39
CA PRO A 77 6.78 2.06 -23.75
C PRO A 77 8.30 2.00 -23.95
N TYR A 78 9.08 2.12 -22.87
CA TYR A 78 10.55 2.13 -22.91
C TYR A 78 11.17 0.73 -22.71
N MET A 79 10.36 -0.33 -22.63
CA MET A 79 10.86 -1.68 -22.40
C MET A 79 11.59 -2.26 -23.62
N PRO A 80 12.79 -2.83 -23.45
CA PRO A 80 13.63 -3.26 -24.56
C PRO A 80 13.15 -4.56 -25.23
N ASP A 81 12.43 -5.41 -24.51
CA ASP A 81 11.97 -6.71 -24.99
C ASP A 81 10.69 -7.19 -24.26
N THR A 82 10.13 -8.30 -24.75
CA THR A 82 8.93 -8.92 -24.19
C THR A 82 9.09 -9.34 -22.72
N ALA A 83 10.28 -9.79 -22.31
CA ALA A 83 10.52 -10.23 -20.94
C ALA A 83 10.50 -9.05 -19.95
N ALA A 84 11.00 -7.89 -20.36
CA ALA A 84 10.92 -6.65 -19.61
C ALA A 84 9.47 -6.15 -19.54
N ILE A 85 8.74 -6.16 -20.67
CA ILE A 85 7.31 -5.82 -20.73
C ILE A 85 6.48 -6.68 -19.76
N GLU A 86 6.64 -8.00 -19.82
CA GLU A 86 5.94 -8.93 -18.93
C GLU A 86 6.25 -8.67 -17.46
N THR A 87 7.52 -8.36 -17.16
CA THR A 87 7.94 -8.04 -15.79
C THR A 87 7.22 -6.79 -15.30
N VAL A 88 7.24 -5.69 -16.06
CA VAL A 88 6.54 -4.45 -15.68
C VAL A 88 5.04 -4.67 -15.53
N ARG A 89 4.41 -5.41 -16.45
CA ARG A 89 2.97 -5.76 -16.32
C ARG A 89 2.66 -6.51 -15.04
N SER A 90 3.49 -7.49 -14.65
CA SER A 90 3.33 -8.18 -13.37
C SER A 90 3.45 -7.25 -12.16
N MET A 91 4.23 -6.16 -12.26
CA MET A 91 4.34 -5.16 -11.19
C MET A 91 3.09 -4.27 -11.10
N ILE A 92 2.49 -3.94 -12.25
CA ILE A 92 1.21 -3.24 -12.32
C ILE A 92 0.10 -4.11 -11.72
N ASP A 93 0.04 -5.39 -12.10
CA ASP A 93 -0.92 -6.36 -11.55
C ASP A 93 -0.76 -6.51 -10.03
N LEU A 94 0.48 -6.51 -9.54
CA LEU A 94 0.80 -6.53 -8.12
C LEU A 94 0.30 -5.27 -7.41
N SER A 95 0.43 -4.09 -8.03
CA SER A 95 -0.12 -2.83 -7.50
C SER A 95 -1.64 -2.91 -7.36
N THR A 96 -2.33 -3.41 -8.38
CA THR A 96 -3.80 -3.56 -8.36
C THR A 96 -4.24 -4.48 -7.23
N ARG A 97 -3.58 -5.64 -7.08
CA ARG A 97 -3.92 -6.58 -6.01
C ARG A 97 -3.73 -5.99 -4.62
N ILE A 98 -2.68 -5.19 -4.43
CA ILE A 98 -2.44 -4.50 -3.15
C ILE A 98 -3.52 -3.44 -2.89
N GLN A 99 -3.90 -2.65 -3.90
CA GLN A 99 -4.99 -1.68 -3.79
C GLN A 99 -6.32 -2.35 -3.42
N ASP A 100 -6.64 -3.50 -4.02
CA ASP A 100 -7.84 -4.26 -3.68
C ASP A 100 -7.84 -4.69 -2.21
N SER A 101 -6.72 -5.18 -1.69
CA SER A 101 -6.58 -5.52 -0.26
C SER A 101 -6.75 -4.28 0.65
N MET A 102 -6.21 -3.12 0.26
CA MET A 102 -6.39 -1.86 0.99
C MET A 102 -7.85 -1.40 1.00
N LEU A 103 -8.56 -1.51 -0.14
CA LEU A 103 -9.99 -1.19 -0.22
C LEU A 103 -10.81 -2.14 0.67
N GLY A 104 -10.46 -3.43 0.70
CA GLY A 104 -11.05 -4.38 1.64
C GLY A 104 -10.87 -3.98 3.11
N MET A 105 -9.71 -3.42 3.48
CA MET A 105 -9.52 -2.86 4.83
C MET A 105 -10.47 -1.68 5.10
N SER A 106 -10.72 -0.82 4.10
CA SER A 106 -11.65 0.30 4.24
C SER A 106 -13.08 -0.19 4.50
N ASP A 107 -13.51 -1.24 3.82
CA ASP A 107 -14.83 -1.86 4.02
C ASP A 107 -14.96 -2.44 5.44
N VAL A 108 -13.91 -3.10 5.92
CA VAL A 108 -13.86 -3.63 7.30
C VAL A 108 -13.96 -2.50 8.32
N ILE A 109 -13.17 -1.42 8.17
CA ILE A 109 -13.21 -0.25 9.07
C ILE A 109 -14.60 0.40 9.06
N THR A 110 -15.23 0.51 7.89
CA THR A 110 -16.57 1.09 7.77
C THR A 110 -17.60 0.25 8.52
N THR A 111 -17.53 -1.08 8.36
CA THR A 111 -18.38 -2.03 9.08
C THR A 111 -18.13 -1.96 10.59
N MET A 112 -16.87 -1.85 11.02
CA MET A 112 -16.51 -1.64 12.42
C MET A 112 -17.12 -0.36 12.98
N LEU A 113 -17.06 0.75 12.25
CA LEU A 113 -17.61 2.02 12.70
C LEU A 113 -19.12 1.94 12.95
N GLU A 114 -19.84 1.25 12.07
CA GLU A 114 -21.27 1.00 12.23
C GLU A 114 -21.56 0.08 13.42
N GLY A 115 -20.84 -1.04 13.53
CA GLY A 115 -20.98 -1.98 14.66
C GLY A 115 -20.69 -1.32 16.01
N TYR A 116 -19.62 -0.53 16.08
CA TYR A 116 -19.24 0.20 17.29
C TYR A 116 -20.32 1.17 17.75
N LYS A 117 -20.98 1.88 16.82
CA LYS A 117 -22.06 2.83 17.16
C LYS A 117 -23.30 2.12 17.71
N ILE A 118 -23.49 0.83 17.41
CA ILE A 118 -24.66 0.06 17.84
C ILE A 118 -24.40 -0.63 19.18
N GLY A 119 -23.27 -1.34 19.32
CA GLY A 119 -23.00 -2.19 20.48
C GLY A 119 -21.64 -1.97 21.15
N GLY A 120 -20.88 -0.95 20.74
CA GLY A 120 -19.59 -0.62 21.35
C GLY A 120 -18.48 -1.61 20.97
N LEU A 121 -17.54 -1.81 21.88
CA LEU A 121 -16.31 -2.57 21.62
C LEU A 121 -16.54 -4.07 21.31
N ASP A 122 -17.54 -4.68 21.92
CA ASP A 122 -17.80 -6.12 21.78
C ASP A 122 -18.20 -6.48 20.34
N GLU A 123 -18.80 -5.54 19.61
CA GLU A 123 -19.21 -5.71 18.21
C GLU A 123 -18.05 -5.52 17.22
N VAL A 124 -16.85 -5.12 17.67
CA VAL A 124 -15.76 -4.79 16.73
C VAL A 124 -14.46 -5.56 16.90
N PHE A 125 -14.26 -6.24 18.02
CA PHE A 125 -12.98 -6.93 18.26
C PHE A 125 -12.66 -8.03 17.26
N HIS A 126 -13.66 -8.73 16.72
CA HIS A 126 -13.42 -9.79 15.73
C HIS A 126 -12.91 -9.26 14.39
N TYR A 127 -13.15 -7.98 14.06
CA TYR A 127 -12.64 -7.38 12.82
C TYR A 127 -11.14 -7.06 12.91
N LEU A 128 -10.60 -6.90 14.11
CA LEU A 128 -9.20 -6.53 14.30
C LEU A 128 -8.23 -7.59 13.76
N SER A 129 -8.57 -8.88 13.90
CA SER A 129 -7.77 -9.95 13.29
C SER A 129 -7.81 -9.87 11.76
N SER A 130 -8.97 -9.57 11.17
CA SER A 130 -9.08 -9.40 9.72
C SER A 130 -8.28 -8.20 9.20
N LEU A 131 -8.20 -7.10 9.96
CA LEU A 131 -7.33 -5.97 9.62
C LEU A 131 -5.85 -6.33 9.68
N ALA A 132 -5.44 -7.08 10.72
CA ALA A 132 -4.06 -7.52 10.87
C ALA A 132 -3.65 -8.51 9.77
N GLU A 133 -4.53 -9.44 9.40
CA GLU A 133 -4.31 -10.39 8.30
C GLU A 133 -4.21 -9.69 6.95
N ALA A 134 -5.11 -8.74 6.66
CA ALA A 134 -5.07 -7.94 5.43
C ALA A 134 -3.76 -7.13 5.34
N GLU A 135 -3.32 -6.57 6.46
CA GLU A 135 -2.06 -5.83 6.54
C GLU A 135 -0.82 -6.72 6.31
N GLU A 136 -0.81 -7.94 6.85
CA GLU A 136 0.25 -8.91 6.59
C GLU A 136 0.28 -9.32 5.11
N ASP A 137 -0.88 -9.56 4.50
CA ASP A 137 -1.00 -9.87 3.07
C ASP A 137 -0.46 -8.72 2.20
N ILE A 138 -0.80 -7.47 2.51
CA ILE A 138 -0.28 -6.29 1.81
C ILE A 138 1.25 -6.22 1.92
N ARG A 139 1.81 -6.37 3.13
CA ARG A 139 3.27 -6.36 3.32
C ARG A 139 3.94 -7.48 2.55
N HIS A 140 3.36 -8.67 2.54
CA HIS A 140 3.87 -9.79 1.77
C HIS A 140 3.96 -9.43 0.28
N HIS A 141 2.88 -8.91 -0.30
CA HIS A 141 2.87 -8.49 -1.70
C HIS A 141 3.87 -7.35 -1.98
N MET A 142 4.02 -6.39 -1.07
CA MET A 142 5.05 -5.34 -1.20
C MET A 142 6.46 -5.92 -1.29
N THR A 143 6.77 -7.01 -0.58
CA THR A 143 8.11 -7.64 -0.67
C THR A 143 8.42 -8.20 -2.07
N LEU A 144 7.40 -8.54 -2.85
CA LEU A 144 7.55 -9.10 -4.19
C LEU A 144 8.09 -8.07 -5.19
N TYR A 145 7.96 -6.76 -4.91
CA TYR A 145 8.56 -5.70 -5.72
C TYR A 145 10.07 -5.88 -5.86
N SER A 146 10.74 -6.33 -4.78
CA SER A 146 12.18 -6.57 -4.78
C SER A 146 12.60 -7.61 -5.83
N ALA A 147 11.74 -8.58 -6.15
CA ALA A 147 12.01 -9.60 -7.16
C ALA A 147 11.87 -9.00 -8.57
N GLY A 148 10.84 -8.19 -8.80
CA GLY A 148 10.64 -7.47 -10.05
C GLY A 148 11.76 -6.50 -10.36
N PHE A 149 12.15 -5.66 -9.40
CA PHE A 149 13.28 -4.73 -9.53
C PHE A 149 14.59 -5.46 -9.83
N ARG A 150 14.88 -6.58 -9.15
CA ARG A 150 16.05 -7.42 -9.46
C ARG A 150 16.01 -7.98 -10.87
N LYS A 151 14.83 -8.37 -11.37
CA LYS A 151 14.67 -8.89 -12.74
C LYS A 151 14.90 -7.78 -13.77
N LEU A 152 14.31 -6.60 -13.58
CA LEU A 152 14.54 -5.42 -14.44
C LEU A 152 16.01 -5.01 -14.47
N LYS A 153 16.70 -5.02 -13.32
CA LYS A 153 18.15 -4.77 -13.23
C LYS A 153 18.98 -5.76 -14.06
N LYS A 154 18.64 -7.05 -14.00
CA LYS A 154 19.31 -8.09 -14.82
C LYS A 154 19.09 -7.91 -16.32
N LEU A 155 17.98 -7.29 -16.71
CA LEU A 155 17.64 -6.97 -18.10
C LEU A 155 18.29 -5.65 -18.60
N GLY A 156 19.14 -5.02 -17.79
CA GLY A 156 19.93 -3.84 -18.19
C GLY A 156 19.34 -2.50 -17.76
N LEU A 157 18.22 -2.47 -17.04
CA LEU A 157 17.68 -1.27 -16.42
C LEU A 157 18.44 -0.99 -15.12
N THR A 158 19.52 -0.23 -15.22
CA THR A 158 20.35 0.10 -14.05
C THR A 158 19.65 1.15 -13.19
N ILE A 159 19.52 0.84 -11.90
CA ILE A 159 19.16 1.82 -10.86
C ILE A 159 20.28 2.86 -10.83
N PRO A 160 19.99 4.17 -10.97
CA PRO A 160 21.02 5.19 -10.82
C PRO A 160 21.67 5.05 -9.43
N ASP A 161 23.00 4.96 -9.38
CA ASP A 161 23.76 4.79 -8.13
C ASP A 161 23.51 5.93 -7.12
N GLU A 162 22.92 7.05 -7.55
CA GLU A 162 22.54 8.20 -6.72
C GLU A 162 21.39 7.93 -5.74
N MET A 163 20.73 6.77 -5.81
CA MET A 163 19.61 6.37 -4.94
C MET A 163 19.97 5.26 -3.92
N MET A 164 21.26 4.96 -3.71
CA MET A 164 21.78 4.12 -2.60
C MET A 164 22.57 4.95 -1.60
#